data_AF-A0A7K3DJV9-F1
#
_entry.id   AF-A0A7K3DJV9-F1
#
_cell.length_a   1.000
_cell.length_b   1.000
_cell.length_c   1.000
_cell.angle_alpha   90.00
_cell.angle_beta   90.00
_cell.angle_gamma   90.00
#
_symmetry.space_group_name_H-M   'P 1'
#
loop_
_entity.id
_entity.type
_entity.pdbx_description
1 polymer ?
#
loop_
_entity_poly.entity_id
_entity_poly.type
_entity_poly.pdbx_seq_one_letter_code
_entity_poly.pdbx_strand_id
1 'polypeptide(L)'
;RSLGSSGVWELFVPGIDEGELYKFDITRPDGTHTLRADPMARHTETPPATASRTHTSHHTWHDDTWMTTRGHRPVHEAPFSVYEIHLPSWRPGLTYRQLAQQLPAYITDLGFTHVELMPLAEHPYGGSWGYQVTGYYAPTSRLGTPDDLKHLIDTLHQAGIGVIMDWVPAHFPRDTWALAEFDGHPLYEPTDPRRAAHPDWGTLQFDLGRREVRNFLVANAVYWCEEFHIDALRVDAVASLLYLDYSREPGDWEPNESGGRENLDAVHFLQEMNATVYRRCPGIVTIAEESTAWDGVTRPTHHTGPTGLGGLGFGLKWNMGWMHDTLTYTGRDPAHRTHHHHEMTFSL
;
A
#
# COMPACT_ATOMS: atom_id res chain seq x y z
N ARG A 1 -19.50 5.66 -24.26
CA ARG A 1 -20.65 6.48 -23.83
C ARG A 1 -20.53 6.78 -22.34
N SER A 2 -21.05 7.93 -21.88
CA SER A 2 -21.16 8.22 -20.45
C SER A 2 -22.33 7.43 -19.83
N LEU A 3 -22.12 6.87 -18.64
CA LEU A 3 -23.13 6.16 -17.87
C LEU A 3 -23.93 7.13 -16.99
N GLY A 4 -24.89 7.84 -17.61
CA GLY A 4 -25.77 8.77 -16.91
C GLY A 4 -24.99 9.88 -16.18
N SER A 5 -25.32 10.13 -14.91
CA SER A 5 -24.68 11.14 -14.06
C SER A 5 -23.57 10.58 -13.17
N SER A 6 -23.10 9.36 -13.41
CA SER A 6 -22.12 8.68 -12.54
C SER A 6 -20.69 9.21 -12.67
N GLY A 7 -20.37 9.91 -13.77
CA GLY A 7 -18.99 10.25 -14.13
C GLY A 7 -18.21 9.10 -14.77
N VAL A 8 -18.79 7.89 -14.88
CA VAL A 8 -18.14 6.72 -15.48
C VAL A 8 -18.37 6.69 -17.00
N TRP A 9 -17.30 6.40 -17.75
CA TRP A 9 -17.33 6.21 -19.19
C TRP A 9 -17.13 4.73 -19.52
N GLU A 10 -17.89 4.21 -20.47
CA GLU A 10 -17.76 2.82 -20.94
C GLU A 10 -17.68 2.73 -22.47
N LEU A 11 -16.98 1.72 -22.95
CA LEU A 11 -16.96 1.32 -24.36
C LEU A 11 -16.65 -0.17 -24.47
N PHE A 12 -17.41 -0.88 -25.29
CA PHE A 12 -17.03 -2.23 -25.73
C PHE A 12 -16.36 -2.15 -27.09
N VAL A 13 -15.13 -2.66 -27.18
CA VAL A 13 -14.35 -2.73 -28.43
C VAL A 13 -14.21 -4.20 -28.84
N PRO A 14 -14.91 -4.66 -29.89
CA PRO A 14 -14.82 -6.06 -30.31
C PRO A 14 -13.47 -6.36 -30.98
N GLY A 15 -13.00 -7.60 -30.83
CA GLY A 15 -11.77 -8.08 -31.48
C GLY A 15 -10.47 -7.64 -30.80
N ILE A 16 -10.53 -7.21 -29.55
CA ILE A 16 -9.36 -6.95 -28.70
C ILE A 16 -9.08 -8.20 -27.88
N ASP A 17 -7.86 -8.75 -28.05
CA ASP A 17 -7.40 -9.92 -27.33
C ASP A 17 -6.62 -9.54 -26.04
N GLU A 18 -6.21 -10.55 -25.29
CA GLU A 18 -5.29 -10.38 -24.17
C GLU A 18 -3.92 -9.90 -24.66
N GLY A 19 -3.29 -9.00 -23.90
CA GLY A 19 -1.95 -8.50 -24.17
C GLY A 19 -1.91 -7.21 -24.98
N GLU A 20 -3.07 -6.70 -25.41
CA GLU A 20 -3.21 -5.47 -26.18
C GLU A 20 -2.94 -4.22 -25.34
N LEU A 21 -2.23 -3.26 -25.93
CA LEU A 21 -1.86 -2.02 -25.28
C LEU A 21 -2.93 -0.96 -25.49
N TYR A 22 -3.28 -0.24 -24.42
CA TYR A 22 -4.27 0.83 -24.48
C TYR A 22 -3.99 1.96 -23.49
N LYS A 23 -4.61 3.10 -23.78
CA LYS A 23 -4.71 4.29 -22.92
C LYS A 23 -6.07 4.94 -23.12
N PHE A 24 -6.47 5.77 -22.17
CA PHE A 24 -7.62 6.67 -22.34
C PHE A 24 -7.15 8.00 -22.93
N ASP A 25 -7.74 8.40 -24.05
CA ASP A 25 -7.63 9.77 -24.57
C ASP A 25 -8.75 10.62 -23.95
N ILE A 26 -8.40 11.50 -23.03
CA ILE A 26 -9.33 12.30 -22.24
C ILE A 26 -9.28 13.76 -22.72
N THR A 27 -10.42 14.24 -23.23
CA THR A 27 -10.64 15.66 -23.52
C THR A 27 -10.87 16.42 -22.22
N ARG A 28 -10.01 17.41 -21.96
CA ARG A 28 -10.06 18.33 -20.83
C ARG A 28 -11.09 19.44 -21.04
N PRO A 29 -11.49 20.17 -19.97
CA PRO A 29 -12.42 21.30 -20.05
C PRO A 29 -12.01 22.41 -21.02
N ASP A 30 -10.71 22.60 -21.23
CA ASP A 30 -10.15 23.58 -22.19
C ASP A 30 -10.10 23.07 -23.64
N GLY A 31 -10.58 21.84 -23.90
CA GLY A 31 -10.57 21.17 -25.19
C GLY A 31 -9.24 20.48 -25.52
N THR A 32 -8.22 20.55 -24.66
CA THR A 32 -6.97 19.82 -24.86
C THR A 32 -7.15 18.34 -24.54
N HIS A 33 -6.22 17.50 -25.03
CA HIS A 33 -6.28 16.05 -24.87
C HIS A 33 -5.13 15.54 -24.02
N THR A 34 -5.40 14.52 -23.20
CA THR A 34 -4.37 13.78 -22.46
C THR A 34 -4.51 12.29 -22.59
N LEU A 35 -3.38 11.60 -22.74
CA LEU A 35 -3.31 10.15 -22.73
C LEU A 35 -3.03 9.66 -21.31
N ARG A 36 -4.01 8.98 -20.72
CA ARG A 36 -3.94 8.42 -19.36
C ARG A 36 -3.81 6.91 -19.39
N ALA A 37 -2.95 6.38 -18.54
CA ALA A 37 -3.01 4.97 -18.16
C ALA A 37 -4.32 4.69 -17.42
N ASP A 38 -4.83 3.48 -17.53
CA ASP A 38 -6.01 3.04 -16.81
C ASP A 38 -5.71 2.94 -15.31
N PRO A 39 -6.41 3.70 -14.43
CA PRO A 39 -6.24 3.61 -12.98
C PRO A 39 -6.46 2.20 -12.43
N MET A 40 -7.24 1.37 -13.14
CA MET A 40 -7.60 0.01 -12.76
C MET A 40 -6.94 -1.05 -13.66
N ALA A 41 -5.86 -0.68 -14.37
CA ALA A 41 -5.09 -1.63 -15.18
C ALA A 41 -4.68 -2.86 -14.36
N ARG A 42 -4.85 -4.05 -14.94
CA ARG A 42 -4.40 -5.32 -14.34
C ARG A 42 -2.97 -5.69 -14.73
N HIS A 43 -2.47 -5.11 -15.81
CA HIS A 43 -1.11 -5.23 -16.29
C HIS A 43 -0.71 -3.98 -17.07
N THR A 44 0.58 -3.75 -17.22
CA THR A 44 1.18 -2.51 -17.72
C THR A 44 2.37 -2.84 -18.63
N GLU A 45 2.76 -1.88 -19.46
CA GLU A 45 4.09 -1.92 -20.07
C GLU A 45 5.19 -1.73 -19.01
N THR A 46 6.38 -2.25 -19.31
CA THR A 46 7.57 -2.01 -18.48
C THR A 46 7.99 -0.55 -18.55
N PRO A 47 8.18 0.14 -17.41
CA PRO A 47 8.70 1.50 -17.40
C PRO A 47 10.03 1.61 -18.18
N PRO A 48 10.25 2.71 -18.93
CA PRO A 48 9.52 3.98 -18.86
C PRO A 48 8.26 4.06 -19.74
N ALA A 49 7.85 2.97 -20.40
CA ALA A 49 6.59 2.93 -21.11
C ALA A 49 5.40 2.94 -20.14
N THR A 50 4.22 3.39 -20.61
CA THR A 50 3.13 3.85 -19.74
C THR A 50 1.74 3.41 -20.21
N ALA A 51 1.62 2.59 -21.25
CA ALA A 51 0.32 2.03 -21.61
C ALA A 51 -0.10 0.95 -20.62
N SER A 52 -1.41 0.86 -20.43
CA SER A 52 -2.05 -0.29 -19.79
C SER A 52 -2.09 -1.44 -20.78
N ARG A 53 -2.12 -2.68 -20.26
CA ARG A 53 -2.22 -3.88 -21.07
C ARG A 53 -3.43 -4.70 -20.65
N THR A 54 -4.24 -5.13 -21.61
CA THR A 54 -5.33 -6.07 -21.35
C THR A 54 -4.74 -7.37 -20.79
N HIS A 55 -5.36 -7.92 -19.75
CA HIS A 55 -4.88 -9.13 -19.10
C HIS A 55 -6.04 -9.95 -18.53
N THR A 56 -5.97 -11.25 -18.71
CA THR A 56 -6.84 -12.23 -18.08
C THR A 56 -5.95 -13.22 -17.34
N SER A 57 -6.19 -13.41 -16.05
CA SER A 57 -5.41 -14.37 -15.26
C SER A 57 -5.79 -15.80 -15.64
N HIS A 58 -4.79 -16.66 -15.86
CA HIS A 58 -4.94 -18.10 -16.09
C HIS A 58 -4.28 -18.92 -14.98
N HIS A 59 -3.78 -18.27 -13.94
CA HIS A 59 -3.16 -18.92 -12.80
C HIS A 59 -4.17 -19.79 -12.04
N THR A 60 -3.77 -21.02 -11.72
CA THR A 60 -4.49 -21.91 -10.81
C THR A 60 -3.66 -22.04 -9.54
N TRP A 61 -4.24 -21.65 -8.41
CA TRP A 61 -3.62 -21.71 -7.09
C TRP A 61 -3.51 -23.15 -6.58
N HIS A 62 -2.49 -23.43 -5.76
CA HIS A 62 -2.30 -24.72 -5.09
C HIS A 62 -2.08 -24.54 -3.57
N ASP A 63 -2.55 -23.42 -3.02
CA ASP A 63 -2.35 -23.00 -1.64
C ASP A 63 -3.60 -23.17 -0.77
N ASP A 64 -4.59 -23.98 -1.19
CA ASP A 64 -5.84 -24.20 -0.45
C ASP A 64 -5.61 -24.57 1.03
N THR A 65 -4.57 -25.36 1.32
CA THR A 65 -4.22 -25.72 2.71
C THR A 65 -3.74 -24.51 3.50
N TRP A 66 -2.97 -23.61 2.89
CA TRP A 66 -2.55 -22.36 3.51
C TRP A 66 -3.76 -21.44 3.73
N MET A 67 -4.55 -21.20 2.68
CA MET A 67 -5.69 -20.28 2.72
C MET A 67 -6.78 -20.71 3.71
N THR A 68 -6.97 -22.03 3.88
CA THR A 68 -7.90 -22.56 4.89
C THR A 68 -7.36 -22.51 6.31
N THR A 69 -6.04 -22.43 6.51
CA THR A 69 -5.42 -22.45 7.86
C THR A 69 -4.89 -21.10 8.32
N ARG A 70 -4.71 -20.13 7.41
CA ARG A 70 -4.26 -18.79 7.76
C ARG A 70 -5.21 -18.15 8.78
N GLY A 71 -4.64 -17.53 9.80
CA GLY A 71 -5.39 -16.90 10.88
C GLY A 71 -6.06 -17.86 11.89
N HIS A 72 -5.89 -19.19 11.78
CA HIS A 72 -6.36 -20.12 12.82
C HIS A 72 -5.77 -19.81 14.19
N ARG A 73 -4.49 -19.39 14.21
CA ARG A 73 -3.85 -18.82 15.40
C ARG A 73 -3.82 -17.31 15.27
N PRO A 74 -4.33 -16.55 16.26
CA PRO A 74 -4.25 -15.10 16.24
C PRO A 74 -2.80 -14.62 16.13
N VAL A 75 -2.56 -13.54 15.39
CA VAL A 75 -1.21 -13.02 15.14
C VAL A 75 -0.43 -12.68 16.43
N HIS A 76 -1.13 -12.25 17.49
CA HIS A 76 -0.53 -11.92 18.77
C HIS A 76 -0.05 -13.14 19.57
N GLU A 77 -0.46 -14.35 19.17
CA GLU A 77 0.00 -15.60 19.76
C GLU A 77 0.94 -16.35 18.83
N ALA A 78 0.82 -16.16 17.51
CA ALA A 78 1.58 -16.88 16.50
C ALA A 78 3.04 -16.40 16.43
N PRO A 79 3.99 -17.29 16.05
CA PRO A 79 5.32 -16.85 15.65
C PRO A 79 5.23 -15.89 14.46
N PHE A 80 5.83 -14.71 14.60
CA PHE A 80 5.80 -13.66 13.57
C PHE A 80 7.20 -13.07 13.40
N SER A 81 8.00 -13.72 12.57
CA SER A 81 9.35 -13.29 12.18
C SER A 81 9.39 -13.05 10.68
N VAL A 82 9.80 -11.84 10.30
CA VAL A 82 9.63 -11.28 8.95
C VAL A 82 10.99 -11.02 8.31
N TYR A 83 11.14 -11.43 7.04
CA TYR A 83 12.26 -11.07 6.18
C TYR A 83 11.81 -10.02 5.17
N GLU A 84 12.14 -8.74 5.41
CA GLU A 84 11.80 -7.63 4.51
C GLU A 84 12.75 -7.60 3.29
N ILE A 85 12.19 -7.49 2.08
CA ILE A 85 12.95 -7.48 0.83
C ILE A 85 12.41 -6.50 -0.22
N HIS A 86 13.34 -5.91 -0.96
CA HIS A 86 13.09 -5.29 -2.26
C HIS A 86 13.38 -6.31 -3.37
N LEU A 87 12.33 -6.86 -4.01
CA LEU A 87 12.48 -7.93 -5.01
C LEU A 87 13.50 -7.59 -6.13
N PRO A 88 13.48 -6.40 -6.75
CA PRO A 88 14.42 -6.09 -7.83
C PRO A 88 15.90 -6.03 -7.39
N SER A 89 16.20 -5.78 -6.12
CA SER A 89 17.59 -5.64 -5.64
C SER A 89 18.06 -6.77 -4.73
N TRP A 90 17.20 -7.69 -4.30
CA TRP A 90 17.61 -8.86 -3.51
C TRP A 90 18.67 -9.68 -4.27
N ARG A 91 18.34 -10.03 -5.51
CA ARG A 91 19.27 -10.59 -6.50
C ARG A 91 18.93 -9.98 -7.85
N PRO A 92 19.67 -8.96 -8.30
CA PRO A 92 19.32 -8.21 -9.51
C PRO A 92 19.17 -9.08 -10.76
N GLY A 93 18.14 -8.79 -11.56
CA GLY A 93 17.89 -9.47 -12.84
C GLY A 93 17.00 -10.70 -12.77
N LEU A 94 16.47 -11.06 -11.60
CA LEU A 94 15.52 -12.17 -11.48
C LEU A 94 14.08 -11.75 -11.82
N THR A 95 13.34 -12.62 -12.49
CA THR A 95 11.88 -12.52 -12.67
C THR A 95 11.15 -13.14 -11.48
N TYR A 96 9.83 -12.91 -11.34
CA TYR A 96 9.01 -13.56 -10.32
C TYR A 96 9.12 -15.10 -10.35
N ARG A 97 9.19 -15.70 -11.56
CA ARG A 97 9.40 -17.15 -11.72
C ARG A 97 10.75 -17.64 -11.19
N GLN A 98 11.80 -16.86 -11.39
CA GLN A 98 13.13 -17.19 -10.89
C GLN A 98 13.27 -16.94 -9.38
N LEU A 99 12.55 -15.94 -8.86
CA LEU A 99 12.40 -15.74 -7.42
C LEU A 99 11.67 -16.91 -6.77
N ALA A 100 10.60 -17.43 -7.39
CA ALA A 100 9.84 -18.58 -6.91
C ALA A 100 10.70 -19.85 -6.75
N GLN A 101 11.76 -19.99 -7.55
CA GLN A 101 12.70 -21.12 -7.46
C GLN A 101 13.71 -20.99 -6.31
N GLN A 102 13.94 -19.79 -5.79
CA GLN A 102 15.07 -19.52 -4.88
C GLN A 102 14.61 -19.02 -3.51
N LEU A 103 13.63 -18.12 -3.49
CA LEU A 103 13.22 -17.39 -2.32
C LEU A 103 12.58 -18.28 -1.24
N PRO A 104 11.66 -19.22 -1.57
CA PRO A 104 11.05 -20.07 -0.54
C PRO A 104 12.08 -20.90 0.24
N ALA A 105 13.02 -21.54 -0.47
CA ALA A 105 14.08 -22.31 0.17
C ALA A 105 15.00 -21.43 1.01
N TYR A 106 15.41 -20.26 0.49
CA TYR A 106 16.28 -19.33 1.20
C TYR A 106 15.67 -18.82 2.51
N ILE A 107 14.38 -18.46 2.50
CA ILE A 107 13.66 -17.97 3.68
C ILE A 107 13.43 -19.10 4.69
N THR A 108 13.07 -20.29 4.20
CA THR A 108 12.86 -21.48 5.04
C THR A 108 14.15 -21.87 5.77
N ASP A 109 15.30 -21.88 5.07
CA ASP A 109 16.60 -22.20 5.66
C ASP A 109 17.01 -21.22 6.78
N LEU A 110 16.57 -19.96 6.68
CA LEU A 110 16.80 -18.94 7.71
C LEU A 110 15.79 -19.00 8.87
N GLY A 111 14.69 -19.75 8.71
CA GLY A 111 13.67 -19.95 9.75
C GLY A 111 12.68 -18.79 9.92
N PHE A 112 12.54 -17.92 8.92
CA PHE A 112 11.51 -16.87 8.93
C PHE A 112 10.13 -17.45 8.63
N THR A 113 9.09 -16.82 9.19
CA THR A 113 7.69 -17.23 9.01
C THR A 113 6.99 -16.46 7.90
N HIS A 114 7.47 -15.25 7.60
CA HIS A 114 6.87 -14.35 6.64
C HIS A 114 7.97 -13.65 5.83
N VAL A 115 7.62 -13.26 4.61
CA VAL A 115 8.36 -12.30 3.80
C VAL A 115 7.57 -11.00 3.71
N GLU A 116 8.22 -9.86 3.91
CA GLU A 116 7.62 -8.55 3.64
C GLU A 116 8.21 -8.00 2.35
N LEU A 117 7.33 -7.75 1.40
CA LEU A 117 7.68 -7.26 0.08
C LEU A 117 7.47 -5.76 0.06
N MET A 118 8.54 -5.00 -0.20
CA MET A 118 8.42 -3.60 -0.59
C MET A 118 7.45 -3.46 -1.77
N PRO A 119 6.85 -2.26 -2.01
CA PRO A 119 5.64 -2.15 -2.80
C PRO A 119 5.70 -2.85 -4.17
N LEU A 120 4.75 -3.77 -4.39
CA LEU A 120 4.65 -4.57 -5.61
C LEU A 120 3.92 -3.85 -6.75
N ALA A 121 3.10 -2.85 -6.44
CA ALA A 121 2.31 -2.12 -7.42
C ALA A 121 3.19 -1.38 -8.44
N GLU A 122 2.68 -1.20 -9.66
CA GLU A 122 3.45 -0.57 -10.72
C GLU A 122 3.79 0.89 -10.38
N HIS A 123 5.06 1.23 -10.57
CA HIS A 123 5.65 2.52 -10.25
C HIS A 123 6.65 2.90 -11.35
N PRO A 124 6.76 4.16 -11.77
CA PRO A 124 7.57 4.53 -12.93
C PRO A 124 9.07 4.60 -12.63
N TYR A 125 9.43 4.98 -11.41
CA TYR A 125 10.81 5.24 -11.02
C TYR A 125 11.32 4.22 -10.00
N GLY A 126 12.31 3.41 -10.40
CA GLY A 126 12.89 2.37 -9.53
C GLY A 126 13.59 2.92 -8.28
N GLY A 127 14.07 4.18 -8.33
CA GLY A 127 14.66 4.83 -7.16
C GLY A 127 13.66 5.25 -6.08
N SER A 128 12.35 5.13 -6.34
CA SER A 128 11.31 5.26 -5.30
C SER A 128 11.14 4.00 -4.46
N TRP A 129 11.80 2.89 -4.85
CA TRP A 129 11.65 1.56 -4.26
C TRP A 129 10.21 1.02 -4.23
N GLY A 130 9.32 1.63 -5.03
CA GLY A 130 7.91 1.28 -5.11
C GLY A 130 6.96 2.26 -4.44
N TYR A 131 7.44 3.19 -3.60
CA TYR A 131 6.57 4.10 -2.84
C TYR A 131 5.96 5.26 -3.66
N GLN A 132 6.29 5.39 -4.94
CA GLN A 132 5.62 6.33 -5.85
C GLN A 132 4.81 5.57 -6.90
N VAL A 133 3.68 5.00 -6.46
CA VAL A 133 2.81 4.12 -7.26
C VAL A 133 1.97 4.90 -8.27
N THR A 134 1.89 4.39 -9.50
CA THR A 134 0.97 4.90 -10.54
C THR A 134 -0.02 3.84 -11.04
N GLY A 135 0.30 2.55 -10.93
CA GLY A 135 -0.59 1.44 -11.30
C GLY A 135 -0.97 0.59 -10.10
N TYR A 136 -1.93 1.08 -9.30
CA TYR A 136 -2.33 0.46 -8.03
C TYR A 136 -2.85 -0.97 -8.15
N TYR A 137 -3.46 -1.32 -9.28
CA TYR A 137 -4.10 -2.61 -9.53
C TYR A 137 -3.26 -3.58 -10.38
N ALA A 138 -2.04 -3.20 -10.74
CA ALA A 138 -1.11 -4.02 -11.50
C ALA A 138 0.18 -4.23 -10.70
N PRO A 139 0.70 -5.46 -10.57
CA PRO A 139 2.05 -5.66 -10.10
C PRO A 139 3.05 -5.10 -11.11
N THR A 140 4.23 -4.67 -10.63
CA THR A 140 5.24 -4.11 -11.51
C THR A 140 5.65 -5.13 -12.57
N SER A 141 5.57 -4.70 -13.82
CA SER A 141 5.88 -5.52 -15.00
C SER A 141 7.39 -5.76 -15.17
N ARG A 142 8.24 -5.10 -14.36
CA ARG A 142 9.70 -5.28 -14.36
C ARG A 142 10.14 -6.73 -14.12
N LEU A 143 9.34 -7.49 -13.38
CA LEU A 143 9.68 -8.84 -12.93
C LEU A 143 8.85 -9.93 -13.63
N GLY A 144 7.88 -9.57 -14.47
CA GLY A 144 7.03 -10.52 -15.19
C GLY A 144 5.56 -10.12 -15.24
N THR A 145 4.70 -11.09 -15.53
CA THR A 145 3.25 -10.92 -15.62
C THR A 145 2.58 -11.02 -14.23
N PRO A 146 1.31 -10.60 -14.09
CA PRO A 146 0.57 -10.81 -12.86
C PRO A 146 0.47 -12.28 -12.43
N ASP A 147 0.30 -13.21 -13.38
CA ASP A 147 0.31 -14.66 -13.10
C ASP A 147 1.67 -15.18 -12.62
N ASP A 148 2.77 -14.52 -13.00
CA ASP A 148 4.10 -14.86 -12.48
C ASP A 148 4.26 -14.43 -11.01
N LEU A 149 3.68 -13.28 -10.61
CA LEU A 149 3.61 -12.89 -9.21
C LEU A 149 2.71 -13.84 -8.40
N LYS A 150 1.52 -14.19 -8.93
CA LYS A 150 0.64 -15.17 -8.29
C LYS A 150 1.38 -16.49 -8.03
N HIS A 151 2.16 -16.95 -9.00
CA HIS A 151 3.00 -18.14 -8.82
C HIS A 151 4.07 -17.99 -7.74
N LEU A 152 4.74 -16.84 -7.63
CA LEU A 152 5.69 -16.61 -6.54
C LEU A 152 4.99 -16.75 -5.18
N ILE A 153 3.83 -16.12 -5.02
CA ILE A 153 3.05 -16.16 -3.77
C ILE A 153 2.60 -17.60 -3.49
N ASP A 154 2.05 -18.31 -4.48
CA ASP A 154 1.65 -19.72 -4.39
C ASP A 154 2.81 -20.60 -3.89
N THR A 155 4.01 -20.41 -4.44
CA THR A 155 5.20 -21.17 -3.99
C THR A 155 5.67 -20.83 -2.58
N LEU A 156 5.48 -19.59 -2.11
CA LEU A 156 5.77 -19.19 -0.73
C LEU A 156 4.77 -19.83 0.24
N HIS A 157 3.48 -19.83 -0.10
CA HIS A 157 2.44 -20.48 0.71
C HIS A 157 2.64 -21.99 0.80
N GLN A 158 2.99 -22.65 -0.31
CA GLN A 158 3.32 -24.09 -0.31
C GLN A 158 4.55 -24.42 0.56
N ALA A 159 5.46 -23.46 0.76
CA ALA A 159 6.58 -23.56 1.68
C ALA A 159 6.23 -23.14 3.12
N GLY A 160 4.98 -22.76 3.40
CA GLY A 160 4.53 -22.32 4.72
C GLY A 160 5.01 -20.92 5.10
N ILE A 161 5.31 -20.06 4.13
CA ILE A 161 5.76 -18.68 4.33
C ILE A 161 4.62 -17.72 3.98
N GLY A 162 4.23 -16.87 4.94
CA GLY A 162 3.23 -15.85 4.68
C GLY A 162 3.80 -14.64 3.94
N VAL A 163 2.96 -13.97 3.16
CA VAL A 163 3.36 -12.82 2.32
C VAL A 163 2.73 -11.53 2.84
N ILE A 164 3.58 -10.61 3.31
CA ILE A 164 3.22 -9.23 3.65
C ILE A 164 3.57 -8.35 2.45
N MET A 165 2.70 -7.42 2.09
CA MET A 165 2.94 -6.42 1.06
C MET A 165 2.89 -5.02 1.66
N ASP A 166 3.89 -4.21 1.33
CA ASP A 166 3.82 -2.77 1.52
C ASP A 166 2.78 -2.16 0.58
N TRP A 167 1.75 -1.58 1.18
CA TRP A 167 0.64 -0.93 0.52
C TRP A 167 0.73 0.58 0.73
N VAL A 168 0.59 1.35 -0.36
CA VAL A 168 0.93 2.78 -0.38
C VAL A 168 -0.31 3.66 -0.62
N PRO A 169 -1.23 3.80 0.35
CA PRO A 169 -2.41 4.66 0.23
C PRO A 169 -2.12 6.13 0.59
N ALA A 170 -0.91 6.45 1.05
CA ALA A 170 -0.59 7.77 1.60
C ALA A 170 -0.54 8.86 0.52
N HIS A 171 -0.02 8.54 -0.67
CA HIS A 171 0.21 9.52 -1.72
C HIS A 171 0.44 8.87 -3.09
N PHE A 172 0.43 9.69 -4.14
CA PHE A 172 0.78 9.29 -5.52
C PHE A 172 1.60 10.39 -6.22
N PRO A 173 2.44 10.07 -7.23
CA PRO A 173 3.28 11.06 -7.88
C PRO A 173 2.50 11.93 -8.89
N ARG A 174 3.12 13.03 -9.33
CA ARG A 174 2.52 14.05 -10.24
C ARG A 174 2.61 13.69 -11.72
N ASP A 175 2.89 12.44 -12.05
CA ASP A 175 2.97 11.95 -13.42
C ASP A 175 1.69 12.25 -14.20
N THR A 176 1.79 13.10 -15.22
CA THR A 176 0.64 13.64 -15.99
C THR A 176 -0.07 12.59 -16.85
N TRP A 177 0.47 11.39 -16.95
CA TRP A 177 -0.13 10.25 -17.64
C TRP A 177 -0.86 9.30 -16.66
N ALA A 178 -0.78 9.54 -15.35
CA ALA A 178 -1.41 8.77 -14.30
C ALA A 178 -2.57 9.54 -13.65
N LEU A 179 -2.70 9.51 -12.31
CA LEU A 179 -3.86 9.99 -11.55
C LEU A 179 -3.96 11.50 -11.38
N ALA A 180 -2.85 12.24 -11.48
CA ALA A 180 -2.83 13.69 -11.23
C ALA A 180 -3.71 14.45 -12.23
N GLU A 181 -4.63 15.28 -11.74
CA GLU A 181 -5.61 16.04 -12.52
C GLU A 181 -6.25 15.18 -13.62
N PHE A 182 -6.70 13.96 -13.26
CA PHE A 182 -7.00 12.89 -14.21
C PHE A 182 -7.90 13.32 -15.39
N ASP A 183 -8.99 14.05 -15.10
CA ASP A 183 -9.93 14.57 -16.08
C ASP A 183 -9.73 16.06 -16.42
N GLY A 184 -8.60 16.64 -16.01
CA GLY A 184 -8.28 18.06 -16.18
C GLY A 184 -8.54 18.92 -14.95
N HIS A 185 -9.05 18.33 -13.86
CA HIS A 185 -9.22 18.96 -12.56
C HIS A 185 -8.74 18.02 -11.43
N PRO A 186 -8.46 18.54 -10.22
CA PRO A 186 -8.24 17.71 -9.04
C PRO A 186 -9.37 16.68 -8.87
N LEU A 187 -9.04 15.39 -9.02
CA LEU A 187 -10.02 14.31 -9.03
C LEU A 187 -9.72 13.28 -7.95
N TYR A 188 -8.51 12.73 -7.98
CA TYR A 188 -8.01 11.79 -6.97
C TYR A 188 -7.42 12.52 -5.78
N GLU A 189 -6.89 13.71 -6.02
CA GLU A 189 -6.34 14.63 -5.04
C GLU A 189 -7.35 15.70 -4.59
N PRO A 190 -7.21 16.23 -3.37
CA PRO A 190 -8.04 17.33 -2.88
C PRO A 190 -8.02 18.56 -3.79
N THR A 191 -9.16 19.25 -3.89
CA THR A 191 -9.26 20.54 -4.58
C THR A 191 -8.57 21.69 -3.81
N ASP A 192 -8.47 21.59 -2.48
CA ASP A 192 -7.73 22.56 -1.68
C ASP A 192 -6.21 22.32 -1.82
N PRO A 193 -5.45 23.27 -2.39
CA PRO A 193 -4.02 23.11 -2.63
C PRO A 193 -3.20 22.89 -1.35
N ARG A 194 -3.68 23.36 -0.19
CA ARG A 194 -3.00 23.14 1.12
C ARG A 194 -3.05 21.69 1.55
N ARG A 195 -4.12 20.98 1.17
CA ARG A 195 -4.33 19.55 1.43
C ARG A 195 -3.81 18.66 0.30
N ALA A 196 -3.73 19.17 -0.91
CA ALA A 196 -3.48 18.37 -2.12
C ALA A 196 -2.10 17.71 -2.19
N ALA A 197 -1.07 18.29 -1.57
CA ALA A 197 0.31 17.88 -1.77
C ALA A 197 1.02 17.50 -0.47
N HIS A 198 1.99 16.58 -0.56
CA HIS A 198 3.04 16.46 0.45
C HIS A 198 4.20 17.40 0.07
N PRO A 199 4.46 18.47 0.83
CA PRO A 199 5.44 19.49 0.46
C PRO A 199 6.87 18.93 0.37
N ASP A 200 7.28 18.09 1.33
CA ASP A 200 8.63 17.52 1.36
C ASP A 200 8.88 16.46 0.28
N TRP A 201 7.83 15.81 -0.22
CA TRP A 201 7.94 14.68 -1.15
C TRP A 201 7.66 15.08 -2.61
N GLY A 202 7.03 16.23 -2.83
CA GLY A 202 6.59 16.66 -4.16
C GLY A 202 5.44 15.83 -4.74
N THR A 203 4.80 14.96 -3.95
CA THR A 203 3.71 14.07 -4.34
C THR A 203 2.34 14.67 -4.02
N LEU A 204 1.27 14.03 -4.49
CA LEU A 204 -0.12 14.38 -4.22
C LEU A 204 -0.72 13.42 -3.19
N GLN A 205 -1.63 13.93 -2.35
CA GLN A 205 -2.42 13.16 -1.41
C GLN A 205 -3.74 12.74 -2.04
N PHE A 206 -4.33 11.64 -1.56
CA PHE A 206 -5.68 11.25 -1.96
C PHE A 206 -6.76 12.08 -1.24
N ASP A 207 -7.83 12.43 -1.95
CA ASP A 207 -9.05 13.01 -1.36
C ASP A 207 -9.89 11.90 -0.73
N LEU A 208 -9.56 11.54 0.51
CA LEU A 208 -10.20 10.45 1.24
C LEU A 208 -11.66 10.76 1.66
N GLY A 209 -12.05 12.04 1.62
CA GLY A 209 -13.44 12.47 1.83
C GLY A 209 -14.33 12.07 0.64
N ARG A 210 -13.75 12.08 -0.57
CA ARG A 210 -14.45 11.68 -1.80
C ARG A 210 -14.70 10.18 -1.86
N ARG A 211 -15.97 9.81 -2.07
CA ARG A 211 -16.43 8.43 -2.01
C ARG A 211 -15.75 7.52 -3.04
N GLU A 212 -15.60 7.98 -4.28
CA GLU A 212 -15.03 7.19 -5.36
C GLU A 212 -13.53 6.94 -5.15
N VAL A 213 -12.81 7.93 -4.61
CA VAL A 213 -11.38 7.83 -4.27
C VAL A 213 -11.17 6.89 -3.10
N ARG A 214 -11.98 7.03 -2.04
CA ARG A 214 -11.96 6.09 -0.91
C ARG A 214 -12.27 4.67 -1.36
N ASN A 215 -13.28 4.48 -2.21
CA ASN A 215 -13.62 3.17 -2.76
C ASN A 215 -12.49 2.61 -3.64
N PHE A 216 -11.82 3.44 -4.45
CA PHE A 216 -10.66 3.03 -5.23
C PHE A 216 -9.56 2.42 -4.35
N LEU A 217 -9.26 3.03 -3.19
CA LEU A 217 -8.24 2.52 -2.27
C LEU A 217 -8.72 1.32 -1.45
N VAL A 218 -9.94 1.36 -0.88
CA VAL A 218 -10.47 0.23 -0.09
C VAL A 218 -10.60 -1.02 -0.97
N ALA A 219 -11.12 -0.88 -2.19
CA ALA A 219 -11.19 -2.00 -3.15
C ALA A 219 -9.80 -2.47 -3.58
N ASN A 220 -8.79 -1.59 -3.59
CA ASN A 220 -7.41 -1.97 -3.91
C ASN A 220 -6.79 -2.84 -2.81
N ALA A 221 -6.98 -2.49 -1.54
CA ALA A 221 -6.52 -3.31 -0.43
C ALA A 221 -7.15 -4.72 -0.46
N VAL A 222 -8.46 -4.80 -0.69
CA VAL A 222 -9.17 -6.09 -0.84
C VAL A 222 -8.68 -6.85 -2.07
N TYR A 223 -8.45 -6.16 -3.19
CA TYR A 223 -7.96 -6.76 -4.44
C TYR A 223 -6.64 -7.52 -4.24
N TRP A 224 -5.65 -6.93 -3.57
CA TRP A 224 -4.39 -7.62 -3.32
C TRP A 224 -4.58 -8.87 -2.45
N CYS A 225 -5.48 -8.82 -1.46
CA CYS A 225 -5.75 -9.95 -0.57
C CYS A 225 -6.55 -11.07 -1.25
N GLU A 226 -7.50 -10.75 -2.14
CA GLU A 226 -8.36 -11.74 -2.81
C GLU A 226 -7.75 -12.26 -4.12
N GLU A 227 -7.15 -11.41 -4.95
CA GLU A 227 -6.67 -11.81 -6.29
C GLU A 227 -5.23 -12.34 -6.28
N PHE A 228 -4.43 -11.90 -5.30
CA PHE A 228 -3.03 -12.32 -5.14
C PHE A 228 -2.77 -13.10 -3.85
N HIS A 229 -3.82 -13.37 -3.05
CA HIS A 229 -3.72 -14.12 -1.80
C HIS A 229 -2.73 -13.53 -0.77
N ILE A 230 -2.44 -12.23 -0.83
CA ILE A 230 -1.59 -11.55 0.17
C ILE A 230 -2.16 -11.81 1.59
N ASP A 231 -1.28 -12.08 2.55
CA ASP A 231 -1.63 -12.42 3.94
C ASP A 231 -1.61 -11.22 4.89
N ALA A 232 -0.90 -10.15 4.50
CA ALA A 232 -0.90 -8.92 5.26
C ALA A 232 -0.57 -7.69 4.42
N LEU A 233 -1.11 -6.55 4.85
CA LEU A 233 -0.80 -5.24 4.28
C LEU A 233 -0.09 -4.38 5.32
N ARG A 234 1.10 -3.88 4.99
CA ARG A 234 1.81 -2.89 5.80
C ARG A 234 1.66 -1.52 5.18
N VAL A 235 1.25 -0.54 5.97
CA VAL A 235 1.07 0.86 5.56
C VAL A 235 2.21 1.69 6.14
N ASP A 236 3.03 2.25 5.26
CA ASP A 236 4.08 3.21 5.60
C ASP A 236 3.50 4.60 5.90
N ALA A 237 4.21 5.37 6.73
CA ALA A 237 3.98 6.78 6.97
C ALA A 237 2.52 7.11 7.32
N VAL A 238 1.87 6.31 8.17
CA VAL A 238 0.45 6.52 8.54
C VAL A 238 0.21 7.92 9.15
N ALA A 239 1.22 8.48 9.82
CA ALA A 239 1.19 9.86 10.31
C ALA A 239 0.93 10.90 9.20
N SER A 240 1.41 10.65 7.97
CA SER A 240 1.24 11.55 6.83
C SER A 240 -0.22 11.63 6.37
N LEU A 241 -1.00 10.57 6.62
CA LEU A 241 -2.44 10.53 6.39
C LEU A 241 -3.21 11.21 7.53
N LEU A 242 -2.83 10.93 8.78
CA LEU A 242 -3.59 11.29 9.98
C LEU A 242 -3.57 12.78 10.33
N TYR A 243 -2.59 13.53 9.83
CA TYR A 243 -2.36 14.90 10.26
C TYR A 243 -2.42 15.90 9.10
N LEU A 244 -3.32 16.88 9.23
CA LEU A 244 -3.48 18.00 8.29
C LEU A 244 -2.24 18.91 8.29
N ASP A 245 -1.48 18.92 9.39
CA ASP A 245 -0.24 19.70 9.58
C ASP A 245 1.04 18.91 9.28
N TYR A 246 0.95 17.68 8.77
CA TYR A 246 2.13 16.86 8.47
C TYR A 246 3.07 17.57 7.49
N SER A 247 4.33 17.78 7.91
CA SER A 247 5.36 18.51 7.15
C SER A 247 4.94 19.92 6.70
N ARG A 248 4.10 20.62 7.47
CA ARG A 248 3.65 21.97 7.13
C ARG A 248 3.97 22.97 8.24
N GLU A 249 4.35 24.17 7.83
CA GLU A 249 4.58 25.28 8.75
C GLU A 249 3.25 25.89 9.25
N PRO A 250 3.26 26.59 10.39
CA PRO A 250 2.09 27.33 10.87
C PRO A 250 1.60 28.34 9.82
N GLY A 251 0.34 28.20 9.40
CA GLY A 251 -0.29 29.05 8.37
C GLY A 251 -0.46 28.38 7.00
N ASP A 252 0.23 27.26 6.77
CA ASP A 252 0.16 26.50 5.51
C ASP A 252 -0.86 25.34 5.55
N TRP A 253 -1.63 25.23 6.63
CA TRP A 253 -2.68 24.23 6.83
C TRP A 253 -3.88 24.80 7.58
N GLU A 254 -5.03 24.12 7.51
CA GLU A 254 -6.25 24.48 8.25
C GLU A 254 -6.71 23.35 9.15
N PRO A 255 -7.28 23.67 10.34
CA PRO A 255 -7.83 22.67 11.22
C PRO A 255 -9.08 22.00 10.65
N ASN A 256 -9.38 20.82 11.16
CA ASN A 256 -10.63 20.12 10.87
C ASN A 256 -11.84 20.87 11.44
N GLU A 257 -13.05 20.37 11.14
CA GLU A 257 -14.32 20.96 11.59
C GLU A 257 -14.48 21.09 13.11
N SER A 258 -13.68 20.35 13.90
CA SER A 258 -13.64 20.41 15.36
C SER A 258 -12.50 21.27 15.91
N GLY A 259 -11.72 21.93 15.05
CA GLY A 259 -10.59 22.79 15.42
C GLY A 259 -9.26 22.04 15.65
N GLY A 260 -9.21 20.74 15.39
CA GLY A 260 -8.03 19.89 15.58
C GLY A 260 -7.18 19.73 14.33
N ARG A 261 -6.00 19.10 14.47
CA ARG A 261 -5.06 18.80 13.36
C ARG A 261 -5.31 17.44 12.71
N GLU A 262 -6.24 16.67 13.25
CA GLU A 262 -6.57 15.32 12.80
C GLU A 262 -7.29 15.37 11.45
N ASN A 263 -6.84 14.59 10.49
CA ASN A 263 -7.52 14.39 9.23
C ASN A 263 -8.63 13.33 9.40
N LEU A 264 -9.85 13.79 9.71
CA LEU A 264 -10.98 12.90 10.02
C LEU A 264 -11.37 11.99 8.83
N ASP A 265 -11.21 12.47 7.60
CA ASP A 265 -11.42 11.67 6.39
C ASP A 265 -10.44 10.49 6.33
N ALA A 266 -9.18 10.72 6.69
CA ALA A 266 -8.16 9.68 6.74
C ALA A 266 -8.42 8.67 7.87
N VAL A 267 -8.83 9.14 9.05
CA VAL A 267 -9.23 8.27 10.17
C VAL A 267 -10.36 7.35 9.73
N HIS A 268 -11.42 7.89 9.14
CA HIS A 268 -12.56 7.11 8.67
C HIS A 268 -12.17 6.13 7.54
N PHE A 269 -11.32 6.56 6.60
CA PHE A 269 -10.78 5.69 5.56
C PHE A 269 -10.01 4.50 6.13
N LEU A 270 -9.09 4.70 7.08
CA LEU A 270 -8.31 3.62 7.67
C LEU A 270 -9.20 2.65 8.46
N GLN A 271 -10.21 3.16 9.15
CA GLN A 271 -11.21 2.35 9.83
C GLN A 271 -12.04 1.51 8.85
N GLU A 272 -12.50 2.12 7.75
CA GLU A 272 -13.25 1.45 6.69
C GLU A 272 -12.41 0.38 6.00
N MET A 273 -11.16 0.70 5.66
CA MET A 273 -10.21 -0.21 5.03
C MET A 273 -9.96 -1.43 5.92
N ASN A 274 -9.56 -1.23 7.18
CA ASN A 274 -9.30 -2.32 8.11
C ASN A 274 -10.54 -3.19 8.30
N ALA A 275 -11.70 -2.59 8.63
CA ALA A 275 -12.93 -3.34 8.85
C ALA A 275 -13.36 -4.15 7.63
N THR A 276 -13.17 -3.60 6.42
CA THR A 276 -13.52 -4.27 5.16
C THR A 276 -12.57 -5.42 4.86
N VAL A 277 -11.26 -5.21 4.97
CA VAL A 277 -10.24 -6.23 4.69
C VAL A 277 -10.36 -7.41 5.66
N TYR A 278 -10.50 -7.17 6.97
CA TYR A 278 -10.73 -8.26 7.94
C TYR A 278 -12.02 -9.03 7.70
N ARG A 279 -13.07 -8.36 7.20
CA ARG A 279 -14.36 -9.00 6.90
C ARG A 279 -14.30 -9.84 5.62
N ARG A 280 -13.64 -9.34 4.59
CA ARG A 280 -13.54 -9.98 3.26
C ARG A 280 -12.49 -11.08 3.21
N CYS A 281 -11.40 -10.89 3.94
CA CYS A 281 -10.24 -11.78 3.95
C CYS A 281 -9.94 -12.25 5.38
N PRO A 282 -10.72 -13.18 5.96
CA PRO A 282 -10.45 -13.71 7.28
C PRO A 282 -9.01 -14.26 7.40
N GLY A 283 -8.37 -13.94 8.52
CA GLY A 283 -6.99 -14.35 8.82
C GLY A 283 -5.89 -13.43 8.30
N ILE A 284 -6.23 -12.41 7.49
CA ILE A 284 -5.31 -11.33 7.11
C ILE A 284 -4.82 -10.56 8.35
N VAL A 285 -3.66 -9.91 8.23
CA VAL A 285 -3.17 -8.94 9.22
C VAL A 285 -2.91 -7.59 8.55
N THR A 286 -3.28 -6.49 9.20
CA THR A 286 -2.86 -5.15 8.76
C THR A 286 -1.86 -4.55 9.74
N ILE A 287 -0.81 -3.94 9.22
CA ILE A 287 0.35 -3.44 9.97
C ILE A 287 0.51 -1.95 9.68
N ALA A 288 0.69 -1.13 10.72
CA ALA A 288 0.94 0.31 10.58
C ALA A 288 2.36 0.68 10.99
N GLU A 289 3.06 1.45 10.17
CA GLU A 289 4.13 2.33 10.64
C GLU A 289 3.51 3.69 10.94
N GLU A 290 3.52 4.06 12.22
CA GLU A 290 2.94 5.30 12.70
C GLU A 290 3.92 5.90 13.71
N SER A 291 4.63 6.94 13.28
CA SER A 291 5.79 7.52 13.96
C SER A 291 5.43 8.65 14.95
N THR A 292 4.15 8.88 15.21
CA THR A 292 3.69 9.73 16.30
C THR A 292 3.13 8.90 17.46
N ALA A 293 2.55 9.58 18.45
CA ALA A 293 1.93 8.97 19.61
C ALA A 293 0.40 8.84 19.43
N TRP A 294 -0.08 8.50 18.22
CA TRP A 294 -1.51 8.36 17.97
C TRP A 294 -2.11 7.26 18.85
N ASP A 295 -3.16 7.58 19.60
CA ASP A 295 -3.84 6.60 20.46
C ASP A 295 -4.71 5.63 19.64
N GLY A 296 -4.62 4.34 19.94
CA GLY A 296 -5.51 3.33 19.38
C GLY A 296 -5.22 2.90 17.95
N VAL A 297 -3.97 2.99 17.47
CA VAL A 297 -3.57 2.47 16.14
C VAL A 297 -3.97 1.00 15.97
N THR A 298 -3.69 0.16 16.97
CA THR A 298 -4.05 -1.28 16.96
C THR A 298 -5.33 -1.62 17.72
N ARG A 299 -6.13 -0.60 18.09
CA ARG A 299 -7.40 -0.81 18.78
C ARG A 299 -8.50 -1.10 17.76
N PRO A 300 -9.46 -2.00 18.04
CA PRO A 300 -10.60 -2.23 17.17
C PRO A 300 -11.39 -0.95 16.86
N THR A 301 -11.92 -0.84 15.64
CA THR A 301 -12.58 0.38 15.14
C THR A 301 -13.83 0.79 15.93
N HIS A 302 -14.53 -0.18 16.52
CA HIS A 302 -15.72 0.06 17.34
C HIS A 302 -15.42 0.42 18.81
N HIS A 303 -14.15 0.42 19.22
CA HIS A 303 -13.73 0.82 20.56
C HIS A 303 -13.24 2.27 20.56
N THR A 304 -13.99 3.14 21.21
CA THR A 304 -13.65 4.57 21.37
C THR A 304 -12.59 4.77 22.44
N GLY A 305 -11.57 5.59 22.12
CA GLY A 305 -10.49 5.97 23.02
C GLY A 305 -10.76 7.21 23.87
N PRO A 306 -9.79 7.61 24.71
CA PRO A 306 -9.84 8.83 25.50
C PRO A 306 -9.96 10.11 24.66
N THR A 307 -9.51 10.08 23.40
CA THR A 307 -9.62 11.20 22.44
C THR A 307 -11.02 11.34 21.84
N GLY A 308 -11.95 10.42 22.13
CA GLY A 308 -13.28 10.36 21.51
C GLY A 308 -13.29 9.72 20.11
N LEU A 309 -12.11 9.42 19.53
CA LEU A 309 -11.99 8.70 18.26
C LEU A 309 -12.00 7.19 18.49
N GLY A 310 -12.58 6.43 17.54
CA GLY A 310 -12.43 4.97 17.48
C GLY A 310 -11.00 4.56 17.16
N GLY A 311 -10.62 3.33 17.49
CA GLY A 311 -9.34 2.77 17.05
C GLY A 311 -9.20 2.76 15.52
N LEU A 312 -7.96 2.74 15.01
CA LEU A 312 -7.73 2.67 13.55
C LEU A 312 -7.98 1.26 13.00
N GLY A 313 -7.93 0.24 13.85
CA GLY A 313 -8.23 -1.15 13.49
C GLY A 313 -7.07 -1.97 12.97
N PHE A 314 -5.82 -1.49 13.04
CA PHE A 314 -4.66 -2.30 12.63
C PHE A 314 -4.44 -3.49 13.57
N GLY A 315 -3.89 -4.58 13.05
CA GLY A 315 -3.53 -5.75 13.85
C GLY A 315 -2.20 -5.57 14.59
N LEU A 316 -1.24 -4.89 13.96
CA LEU A 316 0.09 -4.62 14.51
C LEU A 316 0.52 -3.17 14.20
N LYS A 317 1.44 -2.65 15.02
CA LYS A 317 2.11 -1.35 14.80
C LYS A 317 3.61 -1.56 14.94
N TRP A 318 4.40 -1.02 14.02
CA TRP A 318 5.85 -0.94 14.17
C TRP A 318 6.23 -0.11 15.39
N ASN A 319 7.10 -0.66 16.24
CA ASN A 319 7.59 0.06 17.42
C ASN A 319 8.81 0.92 17.05
N MET A 320 8.54 2.08 16.45
CA MET A 320 9.57 3.01 16.01
C MET A 320 10.42 3.55 17.16
N GLY A 321 9.83 3.72 18.35
CA GLY A 321 10.56 4.12 19.57
C GLY A 321 11.59 3.06 19.97
N TRP A 322 11.17 1.80 20.07
CA TRP A 322 12.09 0.68 20.35
C TRP A 322 13.22 0.59 19.32
N MET A 323 12.91 0.73 18.02
CA MET A 323 13.92 0.70 16.96
C MET A 323 14.95 1.82 17.13
N HIS A 324 14.48 3.05 17.33
CA HIS A 324 15.36 4.21 17.51
C HIS A 324 16.25 4.07 18.74
N ASP A 325 15.67 3.69 19.88
CA ASP A 325 16.39 3.56 21.14
C ASP A 325 17.42 2.41 21.06
N THR A 326 17.05 1.27 20.48
CA THR A 326 17.93 0.09 20.35
C THR A 326 19.11 0.38 19.41
N LEU A 327 18.87 0.96 18.24
CA LEU A 327 19.94 1.30 17.29
C LEU A 327 20.86 2.38 17.84
N THR A 328 20.30 3.42 18.48
CA THR A 328 21.09 4.48 19.13
C THR A 328 21.96 3.89 20.23
N TYR A 329 21.39 3.08 21.12
CA TYR A 329 22.14 2.45 22.21
C TYR A 329 23.27 1.55 21.71
N THR A 330 23.00 0.70 20.70
CA THR A 330 24.00 -0.21 20.14
C THR A 330 25.08 0.51 19.35
N GLY A 331 24.75 1.64 18.70
CA GLY A 331 25.70 2.50 18.01
C GLY A 331 26.66 3.28 18.93
N ARG A 332 26.35 3.40 20.23
CA ARG A 332 27.25 4.02 21.22
C ARG A 332 28.45 3.14 21.53
N ASP A 333 29.56 3.79 21.85
CA ASP A 333 30.74 3.15 22.43
C ASP A 333 30.35 2.33 23.68
N PRO A 334 30.77 1.05 23.80
CA PRO A 334 30.44 0.21 24.94
C PRO A 334 30.71 0.85 26.32
N ALA A 335 31.75 1.67 26.45
CA ALA A 335 32.09 2.36 27.71
C ALA A 335 31.05 3.42 28.11
N HIS A 336 30.34 4.00 27.15
CA HIS A 336 29.33 5.04 27.39
C HIS A 336 27.91 4.49 27.57
N ARG A 337 27.65 3.22 27.21
CA ARG A 337 26.32 2.61 27.28
C ARG A 337 25.70 2.59 28.68
N THR A 338 26.50 2.60 29.74
CA THR A 338 26.02 2.66 31.13
C THR A 338 25.22 3.94 31.43
N HIS A 339 25.54 5.05 30.77
CA HIS A 339 24.83 6.33 30.92
C HIS A 339 23.48 6.35 30.18
N HIS A 340 23.26 5.38 29.28
CA HIS A 340 22.13 5.31 28.36
C HIS A 340 21.29 4.05 28.57
N HIS A 341 21.44 3.35 29.70
CA HIS A 341 20.77 2.07 29.91
C HIS A 341 19.23 2.17 29.86
N HIS A 342 18.67 3.36 30.14
CA HIS A 342 17.25 3.63 29.98
C HIS A 342 16.74 3.43 28.54
N GLU A 343 17.57 3.68 27.52
CA GLU A 343 17.22 3.47 26.10
C GLU A 343 16.87 1.99 25.83
N MET A 344 17.50 1.04 26.53
CA MET A 344 17.20 -0.40 26.38
C MET A 344 15.95 -0.87 27.14
N THR A 345 15.45 -0.08 28.08
CA THR A 345 14.35 -0.49 28.98
C THR A 345 13.08 0.34 28.81
N PHE A 346 13.13 1.47 28.11
CA PHE A 346 12.03 2.44 28.03
C PHE A 346 10.79 1.92 27.29
N SER A 347 10.98 1.02 26.33
CA SER A 347 9.92 0.50 25.45
C SER A 347 9.18 -0.72 26.00
N LEU A 348 9.60 -1.25 27.16
CA LEU A 348 8.96 -2.35 27.90
C LEU A 348 7.88 -1.81 28.84
#